data_AF-A0A4Y2MAU4-F1
#
_entry.id   AF-A0A4Y2MAU4-F1
#
_cell.length_a   1.000
_cell.length_b   1.000
_cell.length_c   1.000
_cell.angle_alpha   90.00
_cell.angle_beta   90.00
_cell.angle_gamma   90.00
#
_symmetry.space_group_name_H-M   'P 1'
#
loop_
_entity.id
_entity.type
_entity.pdbx_description
1 polymer ?
#
loop_
_entity_poly.entity_id
_entity_poly.type
_entity_poly.pdbx_seq_one_letter_code
_entity_poly.pdbx_strand_id
1 'polypeptide(L)'
;MLTTLNADNQTNKWSEGVRFVQFMKNHVYHSAIKRSPYEAMYDCPEKVVLSSSIIPQSVLHWVNTEEDLEKLEDSQENMIMGSHSNLSQEDIPSSLLLQNHL
;
A
#
# COMPACT_ATOMS: atom_id res chain seq x y z
N MET A 1 6.42 26.09 3.93
CA MET A 1 6.22 24.69 3.50
C MET A 1 7.17 23.75 4.25
N LEU A 2 8.49 23.76 4.00
CA LEU A 2 9.42 22.95 4.81
C LEU A 2 9.46 23.43 6.28
N THR A 3 9.55 24.74 6.50
CA THR A 3 9.51 25.35 7.83
C THR A 3 8.22 25.02 8.59
N THR A 4 7.10 25.00 7.88
CA THR A 4 5.78 24.61 8.41
C THR A 4 5.78 23.13 8.80
N LEU A 5 6.17 22.24 7.90
CA LEU A 5 6.26 20.79 8.17
C LEU A 5 7.16 20.50 9.36
N ASN A 6 8.32 21.15 9.43
CA ASN A 6 9.26 20.98 10.54
C ASN A 6 8.68 21.48 11.88
N ALA A 7 7.94 22.59 11.86
CA ALA A 7 7.27 23.13 13.05
C ALA A 7 6.14 22.20 13.53
N ASP A 8 5.31 21.71 12.61
CA ASP A 8 4.19 20.80 12.91
C ASP A 8 4.70 19.47 13.51
N ASN A 9 5.83 18.97 13.03
CA ASN A 9 6.45 17.73 13.49
C ASN A 9 7.50 17.94 14.60
N GLN A 10 7.62 19.16 15.13
CA GLN A 10 8.57 19.52 16.21
C GLN A 10 10.01 19.01 15.95
N THR A 11 10.46 19.07 14.70
CA THR A 11 11.73 18.50 14.25
C THR A 11 12.59 19.54 13.54
N ASN A 12 13.91 19.44 13.72
CA ASN A 12 14.90 20.23 12.99
C ASN A 12 15.59 19.42 11.88
N LYS A 13 15.14 18.19 11.62
CA LYS A 13 15.69 17.28 10.60
C LYS A 13 15.26 17.69 9.19
N TRP A 14 15.75 18.85 8.74
CA TRP A 14 15.40 19.44 7.46
C TRP A 14 15.70 18.54 6.26
N SER A 15 16.76 17.73 6.33
CA SER A 15 17.14 16.79 5.27
C SER A 15 16.09 15.69 5.07
N GLU A 16 15.42 15.26 6.14
CA GLU A 16 14.29 14.33 6.06
C GLU A 16 13.02 15.04 5.56
N GLY A 17 12.72 16.22 6.10
CA GLY A 17 11.56 17.03 5.71
C GLY A 17 11.51 17.38 4.21
N VAL A 18 12.66 17.66 3.60
CA VAL A 18 12.75 18.02 2.17
C VAL A 18 12.23 16.89 1.27
N ARG A 19 12.47 15.63 1.63
CA ARG A 19 11.98 14.47 0.86
C ARG A 19 10.45 14.43 0.82
N PHE A 20 9.80 14.69 1.95
CA PHE A 20 8.34 14.75 2.02
C PHE A 20 7.78 15.94 1.25
N VAL A 21 8.40 17.12 1.35
CA VAL A 21 8.01 18.30 0.56
C VAL A 21 8.13 18.04 -0.93
N GLN A 22 9.22 17.41 -1.37
CA GLN A 22 9.43 17.07 -2.78
C GLN A 22 8.37 16.09 -3.27
N PHE A 23 8.10 15.05 -2.49
CA PHE A 23 7.05 14.08 -2.80
C PHE A 23 5.68 14.76 -2.93
N MET A 24 5.27 15.55 -1.93
CA MET A 24 4.00 16.28 -1.96
C MET A 24 3.87 17.17 -3.21
N LYS A 25 4.95 17.82 -3.67
CA LYS A 25 4.88 18.68 -4.87
C LYS A 25 4.90 17.90 -6.18
N ASN A 26 5.64 16.79 -6.24
CA ASN A 26 5.77 15.99 -7.46
C ASN A 26 4.60 15.03 -7.68
N HIS A 27 3.86 14.71 -6.62
CA HIS A 27 2.69 13.85 -6.61
C HIS A 27 1.42 14.54 -7.11
N VAL A 28 1.30 15.86 -6.93
CA VAL A 28 0.04 16.55 -7.22
C VAL A 28 -0.20 16.63 -8.73
N TYR A 29 -1.44 16.29 -9.13
CA TYR A 29 -1.88 16.43 -10.51
C TYR A 29 -1.75 17.87 -10.99
N HIS A 30 -1.04 18.06 -12.10
CA HIS A 30 -0.81 19.38 -12.67
C HIS A 30 -1.61 19.55 -13.97
N SER A 31 -2.60 20.45 -13.92
CA SER A 31 -3.63 20.60 -14.97
C SER A 31 -3.10 20.98 -16.35
N ALA A 32 -1.96 21.67 -16.44
CA ALA A 32 -1.35 22.06 -17.72
C ALA A 32 -0.68 20.88 -18.45
N ILE A 33 -0.03 19.97 -17.71
CA ILE A 33 0.67 18.79 -18.27
C ILE A 33 -0.20 17.52 -18.24
N LYS A 34 -1.41 17.63 -17.66
CA LYS A 34 -2.44 16.58 -17.55
C LYS A 34 -2.00 15.32 -16.81
N ARG A 35 -0.97 15.43 -15.97
CA ARG A 35 -0.39 14.35 -15.14
C ARG A 35 0.38 14.96 -13.97
N SER A 36 0.90 14.16 -13.04
CA SER A 36 1.79 14.68 -11.99
C SER A 36 3.19 14.99 -12.53
N PRO A 37 3.95 15.94 -11.94
CA PRO A 37 5.35 16.15 -12.32
C PRO A 37 6.22 14.89 -12.21
N TYR A 38 5.94 13.99 -11.27
CA TYR A 38 6.58 12.68 -11.16
C TYR A 38 6.31 11.84 -12.42
N GLU A 39 5.03 11.69 -12.79
CA GLU A 39 4.62 10.94 -13.98
C GLU A 39 5.20 11.52 -15.26
N ALA A 40 5.34 12.85 -15.34
CA ALA A 40 5.96 13.50 -16.50
C ALA A 40 7.46 13.19 -16.63
N MET A 41 8.16 12.94 -15.53
CA MET A 41 9.60 12.70 -15.54
C MET A 41 9.95 11.21 -15.69
N TYR A 42 9.18 10.35 -15.05
CA TYR A 42 9.46 8.91 -14.98
C TYR A 42 8.56 8.06 -15.88
N ASP A 43 7.53 8.66 -16.49
CA ASP A 43 6.53 8.00 -17.34
C ASP A 43 5.86 6.77 -16.68
N CYS A 44 5.82 6.77 -15.35
CA CYS A 44 5.13 5.77 -14.55
C CYS A 44 4.37 6.44 -13.39
N PRO A 45 3.24 5.86 -12.96
CA PRO A 45 2.52 6.36 -11.80
C PRO A 45 3.37 6.16 -10.54
N GLU A 46 3.21 7.08 -9.61
CA GLU A 46 3.87 6.97 -8.31
C GLU A 46 3.30 5.80 -7.50
N LYS A 47 4.18 5.08 -6.81
CA LYS A 47 3.79 3.97 -5.95
C LYS A 47 3.42 4.48 -4.56
N VAL A 48 2.13 4.67 -4.30
CA VAL A 48 1.61 4.93 -2.95
C VAL A 48 1.23 3.60 -2.30
N VAL A 49 2.21 2.93 -1.70
CA VAL A 49 2.12 1.50 -1.33
C VAL A 49 1.10 1.22 -0.21
N LEU A 50 0.79 2.19 0.65
CA LEU A 50 -0.14 1.97 1.76
C LEU A 50 -1.59 1.86 1.30
N SER A 51 -2.01 2.67 0.34
CA SER A 51 -3.38 2.64 -0.21
C SER A 51 -3.62 1.46 -1.17
N SER A 52 -2.54 0.88 -1.70
CA SER A 52 -2.56 -0.33 -2.52
C SER A 52 -2.22 -1.60 -1.73
N SER A 53 -2.13 -1.50 -0.39
CA SER A 53 -1.74 -2.61 0.47
C SER A 53 -2.81 -3.69 0.50
N ILE A 54 -2.40 -4.92 0.80
CA ILE A 54 -3.29 -6.06 1.13
C ILE A 54 -4.08 -5.78 2.43
N ILE A 55 -3.68 -4.75 3.19
CA ILE A 55 -4.35 -4.32 4.40
C ILE A 55 -5.77 -3.81 4.05
N PRO A 56 -6.83 -4.41 4.63
CA PRO A 56 -8.19 -3.94 4.42
C PRO A 56 -8.35 -2.48 4.86
N GLN A 57 -9.04 -1.67 4.06
CA GLN A 57 -9.29 -0.25 4.36
C GLN A 57 -9.99 -0.05 5.73
N SER A 58 -10.78 -1.04 6.17
CA SER A 58 -11.42 -1.05 7.49
C SER A 58 -10.43 -1.07 8.65
N VAL A 59 -9.24 -1.67 8.45
CA VAL A 59 -8.17 -1.76 9.46
C VAL A 59 -7.35 -0.47 9.46
N LEU A 60 -7.08 0.10 8.27
CA LEU A 60 -6.36 1.38 8.15
C LEU A 60 -7.02 2.53 8.91
N HIS A 61 -8.35 2.51 9.06
CA HIS A 61 -9.07 3.54 9.84
C HIS A 61 -8.68 3.55 11.34
N TRP A 62 -8.22 2.42 11.89
CA TRP A 62 -7.87 2.31 13.31
C TRP A 62 -6.40 2.62 13.59
N VAL A 63 -5.57 2.68 12.53
CA VAL A 63 -4.16 2.96 12.61
C VAL A 63 -3.95 4.47 12.74
N ASN A 64 -3.48 4.91 13.90
CA ASN A 64 -3.22 6.33 14.15
C ASN A 64 -1.74 6.61 14.44
N THR A 65 -0.98 5.60 14.86
CA THR A 65 0.43 5.72 15.24
C THR A 65 1.29 4.71 14.48
N GLU A 66 2.61 4.94 14.47
CA GLU A 66 3.58 3.98 13.91
C GLU A 66 3.52 2.66 14.69
N GLU A 67 3.35 2.72 16.01
CA GLU A 67 3.21 1.54 16.87
C GLU A 67 1.94 0.72 16.57
N ASP A 68 0.89 1.35 16.04
CA ASP A 68 -0.31 0.63 15.59
C ASP A 68 -0.08 -0.07 14.24
N LEU A 69 0.79 0.48 13.38
CA LEU A 69 1.24 -0.18 12.15
C LEU A 69 2.12 -1.39 12.48
N GLU A 70 3.04 -1.28 13.42
CA GLU A 70 3.93 -2.38 13.83
C GLU A 70 3.12 -3.58 14.33
N LYS A 71 2.13 -3.35 15.20
CA LYS A 71 1.24 -4.43 15.69
C LYS A 71 0.44 -5.09 14.57
N LEU A 72 0.09 -4.33 13.53
CA LEU A 72 -0.64 -4.86 12.39
C LEU A 72 0.27 -5.76 11.54
N GLU A 73 1.52 -5.37 11.33
CA GLU A 73 2.53 -6.17 10.65
C GLU A 73 2.75 -7.52 11.38
N ASP A 74 2.94 -7.48 12.70
CA ASP A 74 3.08 -8.67 13.56
C ASP A 74 1.84 -9.59 13.49
N SER A 75 0.65 -8.99 13.36
CA SER A 75 -0.61 -9.73 13.24
C SER A 75 -0.80 -10.34 11.84
N GLN A 76 -0.31 -9.69 10.78
CA GLN A 76 -0.37 -10.21 9.42
C GLN A 76 0.61 -11.37 9.20
N GLU A 77 1.79 -11.34 9.82
CA GLU A 77 2.76 -12.45 9.76
C GLU A 77 2.14 -13.76 10.30
N ASN A 78 1.34 -13.66 11.37
CA ASN A 78 0.59 -14.80 11.93
C ASN A 78 -0.55 -15.31 11.02
N MET A 79 -1.19 -14.46 10.20
CA MET A 79 -2.22 -14.89 9.24
C MET A 79 -1.64 -15.51 7.96
N ILE A 80 -0.47 -15.03 7.51
CA ILE A 80 0.22 -15.57 6.34
C ILE A 80 0.83 -16.94 6.68
N MET A 81 1.38 -17.12 7.89
CA MET A 81 1.92 -18.40 8.35
C MET A 81 0.85 -19.47 8.68
N GLY A 82 -0.39 -19.07 8.98
CA GLY A 82 -1.52 -19.98 9.19
C GLY A 82 -2.22 -20.47 7.91
N SER A 83 -1.95 -19.83 6.77
CA SER A 83 -2.62 -20.12 5.50
C SER A 83 -1.82 -21.05 4.57
N HIS A 84 -0.59 -21.44 4.95
CA HIS A 84 0.25 -22.38 4.20
C HIS A 84 0.17 -23.85 4.68
N SER A 85 -0.88 -24.22 5.42
CA SER A 85 -1.19 -25.64 5.67
C SER A 85 -2.64 -25.93 5.37
N ASN A 86 -3.01 -25.97 4.09
CA ASN A 86 -4.07 -26.81 3.52
C ASN A 86 -4.09 -26.63 2.00
N LEU A 87 -3.13 -27.26 1.32
CA LEU A 87 -3.33 -27.68 -0.07
C LEU A 87 -3.02 -29.18 -0.14
N SER A 88 -3.88 -29.97 0.51
CA SER A 88 -4.01 -31.39 0.18
C SER A 88 -4.93 -31.48 -1.03
N GLN A 89 -4.30 -31.74 -2.17
CA GLN A 89 -4.94 -31.92 -3.45
C GLN A 89 -5.34 -33.38 -3.61
N GLU A 90 -6.52 -33.77 -3.11
CA GLU A 90 -7.38 -34.91 -3.50
C GLU A 90 -8.75 -34.53 -2.88
N ASP A 91 -9.89 -34.36 -3.54
CA ASP A 91 -10.62 -35.27 -4.42
C ASP A 91 -11.63 -34.46 -5.26
N ILE A 92 -11.51 -34.48 -6.59
CA ILE A 92 -12.68 -34.17 -7.44
C ILE A 92 -13.37 -35.53 -7.68
N PRO A 93 -14.62 -35.73 -7.25
CA PRO A 93 -15.33 -36.98 -7.52
C PRO A 93 -15.47 -37.17 -9.03
N SER A 94 -15.01 -38.31 -9.55
CA SER A 94 -15.06 -38.70 -10.97
C SER A 94 -16.46 -38.81 -11.58
N SER A 95 -17.51 -38.33 -10.91
CA SER A 95 -18.90 -38.36 -11.36
C SER A 95 -19.34 -37.13 -12.17
N LEU A 96 -18.50 -36.11 -12.33
CA LEU A 96 -18.86 -34.86 -13.03
C LEU A 96 -18.22 -34.69 -14.41
N LEU A 97 -17.55 -35.72 -14.97
CA LEU A 97 -16.81 -35.60 -16.24
C LEU A 97 -17.39 -36.37 -17.43
N LEU A 98 -18.68 -36.70 -17.47
CA LEU A 98 -19.31 -37.17 -18.72
C LEU A 98 -20.84 -37.03 -18.74
N GLN A 99 -21.31 -35.78 -18.79
CA GLN A 99 -22.61 -35.48 -19.39
C GLN A 99 -22.59 -34.05 -19.92
N ASN A 100 -21.94 -33.84 -21.08
CA ASN A 100 -22.35 -32.81 -22.06
C ASN A 100 -21.73 -33.16 -23.43
N HIS A 101 -22.65 -33.47 -24.34
CA HIS A 101 -22.47 -33.86 -25.73
C HIS A 101 -21.76 -32.80 -26.58
N LEU A 102 -20.91 -33.27 -27.51
CA LEU A 102 -21.25 -33.32 -28.93
C LEU A 102 -20.84 -34.69 -29.48
#